data_AF-A0A4R4RQT9-F1
#
_entry.id   AF-A0A4R4RQT9-F1
#
_cell.length_a   1.000
_cell.length_b   1.000
_cell.length_c   1.000
_cell.angle_alpha   90.00
_cell.angle_beta   90.00
_cell.angle_gamma   90.00
#
_symmetry.space_group_name_H-M   'P 1'
#
loop_
_entity.id
_entity.type
_entity.pdbx_description
1 polymer ?
#
loop_
_entity_poly.entity_id
_entity_poly.type
_entity_poly.pdbx_seq_one_letter_code
_entity_poly.pdbx_strand_id
1 'polypeptide(L)'
;MSLSGFGVTEFQLVLLRRMQDFQPELVEAAWERLGVTRSDARKANAFWQTVERSRTAPRGLDRYRIVLGAPAGQSEVTIGDVSCRLFHWYLPLWPDLRWELLTGTTGRVVNGWLTRAQGGAVPQLPADGDLEPWSCVIGDVERTYAGVKHLEGDAASRWHVAFTTPTGSARLARFVYGLVQTTEARTVRGFPASPARARSTRTAP
;
A
#
# COMPACT_ATOMS: atom_id res chain seq x y z
N MET A 1 26.40 10.49 9.25
CA MET A 1 26.09 9.06 9.05
C MET A 1 25.98 8.84 7.55
N SER A 2 26.88 8.06 6.96
CA SER A 2 26.89 7.79 5.53
C SER A 2 25.89 6.67 5.20
N LEU A 3 25.14 6.79 4.11
CA LEU A 3 24.29 5.74 3.55
C LEU A 3 25.08 4.82 2.59
N SER A 4 26.42 4.96 2.53
CA SER A 4 27.30 4.14 1.70
C SER A 4 27.11 2.64 1.96
N GLY A 5 26.82 1.88 0.90
CA GLY A 5 26.54 0.45 0.97
C GLY A 5 25.08 0.09 1.24
N PHE A 6 24.19 1.08 1.39
CA PHE A 6 22.75 0.89 1.46
C PHE A 6 22.10 1.42 0.18
N GLY A 7 21.57 0.52 -0.65
CA GLY A 7 21.02 0.84 -1.96
C GLY A 7 19.61 0.31 -2.17
N VAL A 8 19.29 0.05 -3.44
CA VAL A 8 17.97 -0.44 -3.87
C VAL A 8 17.62 -1.79 -3.22
N THR A 9 18.56 -2.72 -3.15
CA THR A 9 18.34 -4.04 -2.54
C THR A 9 17.98 -3.92 -1.06
N GLU A 10 18.76 -3.15 -0.29
CA GLU A 10 18.51 -2.96 1.14
C GLU A 10 17.21 -2.21 1.39
N PHE A 11 16.83 -1.27 0.53
CA PHE A 11 15.53 -0.61 0.62
C PHE A 11 14.37 -1.58 0.39
N GLN A 12 14.48 -2.50 -0.58
CA GLN A 12 13.46 -3.54 -0.78
C GLN A 12 13.32 -4.45 0.46
N LEU A 13 14.43 -4.73 1.17
CA LEU A 13 14.41 -5.47 2.44
C LEU A 13 13.69 -4.72 3.56
N VAL A 14 13.71 -3.39 3.56
CA VAL A 14 12.93 -2.57 4.49
C VAL A 14 11.44 -2.73 4.22
N LEU A 15 11.04 -2.70 2.94
CA LEU A 15 9.63 -2.89 2.56
C LEU A 15 9.14 -4.29 2.94
N LEU A 16 9.92 -5.31 2.60
CA LEU A 16 9.62 -6.72 2.89
C LEU A 16 9.43 -6.99 4.39
N ARG A 17 10.13 -6.29 5.27
CA ARG A 17 9.98 -6.50 6.72
C ARG A 17 8.55 -6.24 7.21
N ARG A 18 7.86 -5.24 6.65
CA ARG A 18 6.46 -4.95 7.01
C ARG A 18 5.48 -5.94 6.41
N MET A 19 5.80 -6.48 5.23
CA MET A 19 5.01 -7.53 4.58
C MET A 19 5.16 -8.87 5.31
N GLN A 20 6.32 -9.13 5.93
CA GLN A 20 6.60 -10.34 6.70
C GLN A 20 5.63 -10.54 7.88
N ASP A 21 5.02 -9.46 8.39
CA ASP A 21 4.02 -9.55 9.45
C ASP A 21 2.73 -10.26 8.98
N PHE A 22 2.50 -10.35 7.66
CA PHE A 22 1.34 -11.00 7.05
C PHE A 22 1.72 -12.21 6.19
N GLN A 23 2.85 -12.14 5.48
CA GLN A 23 3.24 -13.09 4.44
C GLN A 23 4.69 -13.57 4.62
N PRO A 24 5.02 -14.28 5.72
CA PRO A 24 6.40 -14.65 6.02
C PRO A 24 7.01 -15.58 4.94
N GLU A 25 6.23 -16.51 4.39
CA GLU A 25 6.71 -17.47 3.39
C GLU A 25 7.05 -16.78 2.05
N LEU A 26 6.19 -15.85 1.59
CA LEU A 26 6.45 -15.07 0.38
C LEU A 26 7.67 -14.14 0.53
N VAL A 27 7.88 -13.61 1.73
CA VAL A 27 9.08 -12.81 2.03
C VAL A 27 10.34 -13.66 2.03
N GLU A 28 10.30 -14.87 2.58
CA GLU A 28 11.43 -15.81 2.54
C GLU A 28 11.78 -16.19 1.09
N ALA A 29 10.80 -16.52 0.26
CA ALA A 29 11.00 -16.75 -1.17
C ALA A 29 11.54 -15.50 -1.91
N ALA A 30 11.15 -14.29 -1.50
CA ALA A 30 11.71 -13.06 -2.04
C ALA A 30 13.19 -12.87 -1.65
N TRP A 31 13.57 -13.23 -0.42
CA TRP A 31 14.98 -13.20 0.01
C TRP A 31 15.84 -14.19 -0.78
N GLU A 32 15.33 -15.39 -1.03
CA GLU A 32 16.02 -16.38 -1.85
C GLU A 32 16.27 -15.85 -3.28
N ARG A 33 15.24 -15.27 -3.92
CA ARG A 33 15.37 -14.65 -5.25
C ARG A 33 16.37 -13.50 -5.29
N LEU A 34 16.51 -12.76 -4.18
CA LEU A 34 17.48 -11.67 -4.05
C LEU A 34 18.88 -12.14 -3.63
N GLY A 35 19.05 -13.42 -3.28
CA GLY A 35 20.33 -13.96 -2.80
C GLY A 35 20.76 -13.40 -1.44
N VAL A 36 19.81 -13.02 -0.59
CA VAL A 36 20.07 -12.37 0.72
C VAL A 36 19.58 -13.24 1.87
N THR A 37 20.20 -13.09 3.04
CA THR A 37 19.80 -13.84 4.23
C THR A 37 18.82 -13.04 5.09
N ARG A 38 18.13 -13.75 5.99
CA ARG A 38 17.36 -13.12 7.07
C ARG A 38 18.18 -12.17 7.93
N SER A 39 19.49 -12.45 8.10
CA SER A 39 20.40 -11.57 8.84
C SER A 39 20.60 -10.24 8.11
N ASP A 40 20.77 -10.28 6.79
CA ASP A 40 20.93 -9.08 5.96
C ASP A 40 19.66 -8.24 5.98
N ALA A 41 18.49 -8.87 5.88
CA ALA A 41 17.21 -8.18 6.03
C ALA A 41 17.09 -7.49 7.40
N ARG A 42 17.47 -8.16 8.50
CA ARG A 42 17.47 -7.54 9.83
C ARG A 42 18.44 -6.36 9.92
N LYS A 43 19.66 -6.49 9.40
CA LYS A 43 20.66 -5.41 9.37
C LYS A 43 20.17 -4.20 8.59
N ALA A 44 19.61 -4.42 7.40
CA ALA A 44 19.05 -3.36 6.55
C ALA A 44 17.94 -2.60 7.29
N ASN A 45 17.02 -3.32 7.93
CA ASN A 45 15.95 -2.71 8.72
C ASN A 45 16.46 -1.92 9.92
N ALA A 46 17.40 -2.47 10.69
CA ALA A 46 17.99 -1.78 11.83
C ALA A 46 18.70 -0.49 11.40
N PHE A 47 19.43 -0.53 10.29
CA PHE A 47 20.10 0.63 9.72
C PHE A 47 19.09 1.69 9.27
N TRP A 48 18.08 1.32 8.50
CA TRP A 48 17.04 2.25 8.04
C TRP A 48 16.31 2.92 9.21
N GLN A 49 15.97 2.15 10.23
CA GLN A 49 15.34 2.64 11.45
C GLN A 49 16.23 3.61 12.24
N THR A 50 17.55 3.40 12.20
CA THR A 50 18.53 4.32 12.79
C THR A 50 18.59 5.64 12.00
N VAL A 51 18.62 5.55 10.67
CA VAL A 51 18.58 6.70 9.76
C VAL A 51 17.30 7.51 9.92
N GLU A 52 16.15 6.86 10.09
CA GLU A 52 14.85 7.51 10.32
C GLU A 52 14.84 8.39 11.56
N ARG A 53 15.39 7.87 12.67
CA ARG A 53 15.43 8.56 13.97
C ARG A 53 16.54 9.60 14.07
N SER A 54 17.59 9.49 13.26
CA SER A 54 18.75 10.38 13.33
C SER A 54 18.38 11.84 12.99
N ARG A 55 18.92 12.78 13.78
CA ARG A 55 18.78 14.22 13.55
C ARG A 55 19.66 14.74 12.42
N THR A 56 20.76 14.06 12.16
CA THR A 56 21.82 14.50 11.24
C THR A 56 21.86 13.70 9.94
N ALA A 57 21.08 12.62 9.83
CA ALA A 57 20.97 11.87 8.59
C ALA A 57 20.08 12.61 7.57
N PRO A 58 20.28 12.36 6.27
CA PRO A 58 19.39 12.87 5.21
C PRO A 58 17.92 12.57 5.51
N ARG A 59 17.04 13.52 5.20
CA ARG A 59 15.59 13.44 5.44
C ARG A 59 14.82 13.70 4.16
N GLY A 60 13.51 13.45 4.22
CA GLY A 60 12.63 13.75 3.10
C GLY A 60 13.04 13.02 1.83
N LEU A 61 12.84 13.68 0.70
CA LEU A 61 13.22 13.21 -0.63
C LEU A 61 14.71 12.88 -0.76
N ASP A 62 15.60 13.64 -0.14
CA ASP A 62 17.06 13.47 -0.32
C ASP A 62 17.53 12.10 0.18
N ARG A 63 16.91 11.57 1.23
CA ARG A 63 17.21 10.20 1.69
C ARG A 63 16.95 9.17 0.60
N TYR A 64 15.81 9.28 -0.08
CA TYR A 64 15.43 8.36 -1.15
C TYR A 64 16.33 8.53 -2.36
N ARG A 65 16.74 9.75 -2.70
CA ARG A 65 17.70 10.00 -3.79
C ARG A 65 19.08 9.38 -3.52
N ILE A 66 19.54 9.42 -2.26
CA ILE A 66 20.83 8.82 -1.90
C ILE A 66 20.77 7.28 -1.98
N VAL A 67 19.65 6.68 -1.59
CA VAL A 67 19.50 5.21 -1.54
C VAL A 67 19.08 4.60 -2.88
N LEU A 68 18.17 5.24 -3.61
CA LEU A 68 17.58 4.74 -4.85
C LEU A 68 18.16 5.39 -6.10
N GLY A 69 19.02 6.40 -5.95
CA GLY A 69 19.54 7.20 -7.06
C GLY A 69 18.52 8.23 -7.58
N ALA A 70 18.76 8.72 -8.79
CA ALA A 70 17.85 9.67 -9.44
C ALA A 70 16.47 9.05 -9.67
N PRO A 71 15.36 9.78 -9.41
CA PRO A 71 14.02 9.29 -9.72
C PRO A 71 13.88 9.06 -11.23
N ALA A 72 13.17 8.02 -11.61
CA ALA A 72 12.82 7.73 -13.00
C ALA A 72 11.88 8.79 -13.58
N GLY A 73 11.08 9.44 -12.73
CA GLY A 73 10.30 10.62 -13.11
C GLY A 73 9.67 11.33 -11.92
N GLN A 74 9.10 12.49 -12.21
CA GLN A 74 8.40 13.32 -11.23
C GLN A 74 7.18 14.01 -11.86
N SER A 75 6.18 14.33 -11.04
CA SER A 75 5.01 15.12 -11.45
C SER A 75 4.50 15.99 -10.30
N GLU A 76 3.84 17.09 -10.64
CA GLU A 76 3.06 17.86 -9.68
C GLU A 76 1.66 17.27 -9.53
N VAL A 77 1.16 17.24 -8.31
CA VAL A 77 -0.16 16.67 -8.00
C VAL A 77 -0.84 17.58 -6.99
N THR A 78 -2.11 17.88 -7.21
CA THR A 78 -2.94 18.63 -6.25
C THR A 78 -3.83 17.67 -5.50
N ILE A 79 -3.76 17.69 -4.17
CA ILE A 79 -4.63 16.90 -3.30
C ILE A 79 -5.46 17.89 -2.47
N GLY A 80 -6.74 18.01 -2.80
CA GLY A 80 -7.58 19.09 -2.27
C GLY A 80 -7.08 20.44 -2.76
N ASP A 81 -6.65 21.29 -1.83
CA ASP A 81 -6.03 22.60 -2.06
C ASP A 81 -4.49 22.58 -1.89
N VAL A 82 -3.91 21.43 -1.55
CA VAL A 82 -2.48 21.29 -1.26
C VAL A 82 -1.73 20.86 -2.52
N SER A 83 -0.73 21.65 -2.90
CA SER A 83 0.23 21.30 -3.96
C SER A 83 1.30 20.34 -3.43
N CYS A 84 1.43 19.19 -4.09
CA CYS A 84 2.37 18.14 -3.77
C CYS A 84 3.22 17.77 -5.00
N ARG A 85 4.30 17.03 -4.76
CA ARG A 85 5.13 16.44 -5.82
C ARG A 85 5.20 14.94 -5.62
N LEU A 86 5.08 14.21 -6.72
CA LEU A 86 5.21 12.76 -6.79
C LEU A 86 6.53 12.44 -7.49
N PHE A 87 7.33 11.56 -6.89
CA PHE A 87 8.55 11.03 -7.46
C PHE A 87 8.43 9.52 -7.57
N HIS A 88 9.05 8.89 -8.57
CA HIS A 88 9.03 7.43 -8.64
C HIS A 88 10.35 6.79 -9.07
N TRP A 89 10.52 5.54 -8.65
CA TRP A 89 11.64 4.65 -8.98
C TRP A 89 11.11 3.26 -9.33
N TYR A 90 11.88 2.50 -10.10
CA TYR A 90 11.61 1.08 -10.33
C TYR A 90 12.36 0.25 -9.30
N LEU A 91 11.70 -0.78 -8.77
CA LEU A 91 12.28 -1.71 -7.82
C LEU A 91 12.33 -3.12 -8.45
N PRO A 92 13.51 -3.74 -8.59
CA PRO A 92 13.66 -5.01 -9.30
C PRO A 92 12.78 -6.15 -8.80
N LEU A 93 12.40 -6.15 -7.52
CA LEU A 93 11.55 -7.18 -6.93
C LEU A 93 10.09 -7.13 -7.44
N TRP A 94 9.63 -5.96 -7.88
CA TRP A 94 8.30 -5.73 -8.42
C TRP A 94 8.42 -5.04 -9.79
N PRO A 95 8.81 -5.77 -10.85
CA PRO A 95 9.16 -5.17 -12.14
C PRO A 95 8.01 -4.44 -12.84
N ASP A 96 6.76 -4.86 -12.58
CA ASP A 96 5.56 -4.24 -13.14
C ASP A 96 5.04 -3.04 -12.32
N LEU A 97 5.71 -2.74 -11.19
CA LEU A 97 5.34 -1.68 -10.28
C LEU A 97 6.44 -0.62 -10.20
N ARG A 98 6.06 0.54 -9.69
CA ARG A 98 6.97 1.62 -9.32
C ARG A 98 6.74 1.99 -7.87
N TRP A 99 7.83 2.32 -7.18
CA TRP A 99 7.76 2.96 -5.88
C TRP A 99 7.51 4.45 -6.08
N GLU A 100 6.36 4.92 -5.63
CA GLU A 100 6.00 6.34 -5.62
C GLU A 100 6.23 6.94 -4.24
N LEU A 101 6.72 8.17 -4.23
CA LEU A 101 6.93 8.97 -3.04
C LEU A 101 6.23 10.30 -3.22
N LEU A 102 5.23 10.56 -2.37
CA LEU A 102 4.55 11.83 -2.30
C LEU A 102 5.26 12.73 -1.30
N THR A 103 5.57 13.94 -1.73
CA THR A 103 6.19 14.97 -0.92
C THR A 103 5.38 16.25 -0.95
N GLY A 104 5.42 17.00 0.15
CA GLY A 104 4.99 18.41 0.15
C GLY A 104 5.98 19.29 -0.62
N THR A 105 5.64 20.56 -0.81
CA THR A 105 6.48 21.54 -1.53
C THR A 105 7.89 21.70 -0.97
N THR A 106 8.08 21.42 0.33
CA THR A 106 9.38 21.49 1.03
C THR A 106 10.20 20.20 0.95
N GLY A 107 9.74 19.19 0.19
CA GLY A 107 10.43 17.90 0.05
C GLY A 107 10.25 16.95 1.24
N ARG A 108 9.44 17.34 2.24
CA ARG A 108 9.00 16.44 3.32
C ARG A 108 8.13 15.33 2.73
N VAL A 109 8.47 14.08 3.06
CA VAL A 109 7.66 12.93 2.66
C VAL A 109 6.34 12.94 3.41
N VAL A 110 5.26 12.83 2.64
CA VAL A 110 3.90 12.65 3.14
C VAL A 110 3.61 11.15 3.23
N ASN A 111 3.85 10.42 2.15
CA ASN A 111 3.62 8.97 2.11
C ASN A 111 4.41 8.33 0.93
N GLY A 112 4.60 7.00 0.96
CA GLY A 112 5.23 6.24 -0.11
C GLY A 112 4.61 4.85 -0.29
N TRP A 113 4.44 4.41 -1.53
CA TRP A 113 3.68 3.21 -1.86
C TRP A 113 4.08 2.64 -3.23
N LEU A 114 3.72 1.38 -3.49
CA LEU A 114 3.84 0.72 -4.77
C LEU A 114 2.60 1.00 -5.64
N THR A 115 2.80 1.42 -6.88
CA THR A 115 1.73 1.61 -7.87
C THR A 115 2.08 0.97 -9.20
N ARG A 116 1.06 0.84 -10.05
CA ARG A 116 1.27 0.74 -11.49
C ARG A 116 1.56 2.10 -12.08
N ALA A 117 2.28 2.11 -13.20
CA ALA A 117 2.35 3.30 -14.04
C ALA A 117 0.94 3.80 -14.38
N GLN A 118 0.77 5.12 -14.45
CA GLN A 118 -0.50 5.71 -14.88
C GLN A 118 -0.86 5.19 -16.27
N GLY A 119 -2.09 4.68 -16.44
CA GLY A 119 -2.52 4.02 -17.68
C GLY A 119 -1.95 2.62 -17.91
N GLY A 120 -1.14 2.10 -16.96
CA GLY A 120 -0.61 0.74 -17.02
C GLY A 120 -1.72 -0.31 -16.88
N ALA A 121 -1.49 -1.46 -17.53
CA ALA A 121 -2.43 -2.58 -17.58
C ALA A 121 -2.83 -3.03 -16.17
N VAL A 122 -4.14 -3.17 -15.96
CA VAL A 122 -4.71 -3.75 -14.74
C VAL A 122 -4.67 -5.26 -14.88
N PRO A 123 -4.21 -6.02 -13.87
CA PRO A 123 -4.29 -7.46 -13.88
C PRO A 123 -5.76 -7.87 -13.81
N GLN A 124 -6.10 -9.02 -14.38
CA GLN A 124 -7.45 -9.54 -14.24
C GLN A 124 -7.66 -10.01 -12.80
N LEU A 125 -8.38 -9.21 -12.00
CA LEU A 125 -8.70 -9.56 -10.63
C LEU A 125 -9.89 -10.54 -10.56
N PRO A 126 -9.91 -11.46 -9.58
CA PRO A 126 -10.92 -12.49 -9.51
C PRO A 126 -12.32 -11.92 -9.17
N ALA A 127 -13.35 -12.45 -9.81
CA ALA A 127 -14.73 -11.92 -9.69
C ALA A 127 -15.34 -12.11 -8.29
N ASP A 128 -14.84 -13.06 -7.49
CA ASP A 128 -15.22 -13.26 -6.10
C ASP A 128 -14.43 -12.40 -5.11
N GLY A 129 -13.47 -11.61 -5.61
CA GLY A 129 -12.63 -10.71 -4.84
C GLY A 129 -11.65 -11.40 -3.91
N ASP A 130 -11.32 -12.67 -4.12
CA ASP A 130 -10.30 -13.36 -3.33
C ASP A 130 -8.89 -13.05 -3.86
N LEU A 131 -8.34 -11.91 -3.44
CA LEU A 131 -7.07 -11.43 -3.97
C LEU A 131 -5.90 -12.18 -3.33
N GLU A 132 -5.13 -12.85 -4.19
CA GLU A 132 -3.87 -13.49 -3.80
C GLU A 132 -2.87 -12.45 -3.27
N PRO A 133 -2.08 -12.77 -2.23
CA PRO A 133 -1.08 -11.83 -1.73
C PRO A 133 -0.11 -11.39 -2.84
N TRP A 134 0.22 -10.11 -2.84
CA TRP A 134 1.10 -9.43 -3.79
C TRP A 134 0.64 -9.43 -5.26
N SER A 135 -0.57 -9.90 -5.56
CA SER A 135 -1.11 -9.94 -6.93
C SER A 135 -1.49 -8.58 -7.50
N CYS A 136 -1.85 -7.62 -6.65
CA CYS A 136 -2.37 -6.33 -7.08
C CYS A 136 -2.10 -5.19 -6.10
N VAL A 137 -2.17 -3.97 -6.62
CA VAL A 137 -2.11 -2.74 -5.82
C VAL A 137 -3.48 -2.14 -5.57
N ILE A 138 -3.60 -1.20 -4.62
CA ILE A 138 -4.86 -0.51 -4.30
C ILE A 138 -5.53 0.06 -5.56
N GLY A 139 -4.76 0.71 -6.44
CA GLY A 139 -5.29 1.28 -7.69
C GLY A 139 -5.85 0.26 -8.68
N ASP A 140 -5.51 -1.04 -8.55
CA ASP A 140 -6.13 -2.09 -9.36
C ASP A 140 -7.52 -2.44 -8.83
N VAL A 141 -7.68 -2.47 -7.50
CA VAL A 141 -8.97 -2.69 -6.83
C VAL A 141 -9.94 -1.53 -7.12
N GLU A 142 -9.45 -0.29 -7.04
CA GLU A 142 -10.22 0.92 -7.38
C GLU A 142 -10.76 0.90 -8.82
N ARG A 143 -9.98 0.37 -9.76
CA ARG A 143 -10.37 0.28 -11.18
C ARG A 143 -11.28 -0.91 -11.49
N THR A 144 -11.28 -1.95 -10.65
CA THR A 144 -11.95 -3.22 -10.94
C THR A 144 -13.26 -3.39 -10.18
N TYR A 145 -13.32 -2.99 -8.91
CA TYR A 145 -14.47 -3.23 -8.04
C TYR A 145 -15.27 -1.96 -7.76
N ALA A 146 -16.55 -2.14 -7.44
CA ALA A 146 -17.44 -1.05 -7.06
C ALA A 146 -17.47 -0.87 -5.53
N GLY A 147 -17.91 0.32 -5.09
CA GLY A 147 -18.13 0.60 -3.67
C GLY A 147 -16.84 0.60 -2.84
N VAL A 148 -15.71 0.88 -3.47
CA VAL A 148 -14.39 0.94 -2.84
C VAL A 148 -14.36 2.03 -1.77
N LYS A 149 -14.05 1.63 -0.54
CA LYS A 149 -13.94 2.50 0.63
C LYS A 149 -12.59 2.29 1.29
N HIS A 150 -11.86 3.38 1.40
CA HIS A 150 -10.56 3.42 2.07
C HIS A 150 -10.75 3.49 3.57
N LEU A 151 -10.00 2.67 4.28
CA LEU A 151 -10.00 2.57 5.72
C LEU A 151 -8.54 2.66 6.19
N GLU A 152 -8.28 3.49 7.19
CA GLU A 152 -6.94 3.63 7.74
C GLU A 152 -6.48 2.32 8.39
N GLY A 153 -5.20 1.97 8.18
CA GLY A 153 -4.58 0.84 8.85
C GLY A 153 -4.09 1.18 10.26
N ASP A 154 -3.48 0.21 10.92
CA ASP A 154 -2.89 0.37 12.26
C ASP A 154 -1.45 0.93 12.23
N ALA A 155 -0.90 1.19 11.04
CA ALA A 155 0.41 1.80 10.84
C ALA A 155 0.43 2.62 9.54
N ALA A 156 1.33 3.59 9.45
CA ALA A 156 1.44 4.48 8.28
C ALA A 156 1.67 3.74 6.94
N SER A 157 2.30 2.56 6.97
CA SER A 157 2.51 1.73 5.78
C SER A 157 1.36 0.76 5.49
N ARG A 158 0.33 0.71 6.34
CA ARG A 158 -0.77 -0.26 6.25
C ARG A 158 -2.06 0.46 5.88
N TRP A 159 -2.80 -0.14 4.96
CA TRP A 159 -4.04 0.42 4.46
C TRP A 159 -5.07 -0.68 4.27
N HIS A 160 -6.34 -0.37 4.49
CA HIS A 160 -7.43 -1.31 4.31
C HIS A 160 -8.39 -0.78 3.24
N VAL A 161 -8.91 -1.67 2.41
CA VAL A 161 -9.89 -1.34 1.39
C VAL A 161 -11.07 -2.29 1.51
N ALA A 162 -12.26 -1.74 1.77
CA ALA A 162 -13.50 -2.48 1.67
C ALA A 162 -14.11 -2.26 0.29
N PHE A 163 -14.59 -3.32 -0.35
CA PHE A 163 -15.18 -3.25 -1.68
C PHE A 163 -16.28 -4.32 -1.85
N THR A 164 -17.10 -4.14 -2.88
CA THR A 164 -18.15 -5.09 -3.26
C THR A 164 -17.76 -5.77 -4.57
N THR A 165 -17.80 -7.10 -4.57
CA THR A 165 -17.54 -7.91 -5.76
C THR A 165 -18.68 -7.78 -6.77
N PRO A 166 -18.45 -8.09 -8.06
CA PRO A 166 -19.53 -8.20 -9.05
C PRO A 166 -20.66 -9.16 -8.63
N THR A 167 -20.35 -10.16 -7.80
CA THR A 167 -21.33 -11.11 -7.25
C THR A 167 -22.12 -10.56 -6.05
N GLY A 168 -21.86 -9.31 -5.63
CA GLY A 168 -22.53 -8.66 -4.49
C GLY A 168 -21.94 -9.00 -3.12
N SER A 169 -20.84 -9.76 -3.05
CA SER A 169 -20.17 -10.10 -1.80
C SER A 169 -19.30 -8.96 -1.31
N ALA A 170 -19.32 -8.70 0.00
CA ALA A 170 -18.43 -7.70 0.59
C ALA A 170 -17.08 -8.32 0.95
N ARG A 171 -15.99 -7.63 0.60
CA ARG A 171 -14.61 -8.02 0.91
C ARG A 171 -13.90 -6.92 1.68
N LEU A 172 -12.89 -7.32 2.46
CA LEU A 172 -11.91 -6.43 3.07
C LEU A 172 -10.52 -6.91 2.67
N ALA A 173 -9.79 -6.09 1.92
CA ALA A 173 -8.40 -6.33 1.57
C ALA A 173 -7.47 -5.45 2.41
N ARG A 174 -6.38 -6.05 2.88
CA ARG A 174 -5.31 -5.38 3.63
C ARG A 174 -4.08 -5.21 2.77
N PHE A 175 -3.50 -4.03 2.81
CA PHE A 175 -2.36 -3.63 1.98
C PHE A 175 -1.21 -3.17 2.87
N VAL A 176 0.00 -3.48 2.43
CA VAL A 176 1.23 -2.91 2.97
C VAL A 176 1.94 -2.19 1.83
N TYR A 177 2.25 -0.91 2.03
CA TYR A 177 2.78 -0.03 1.00
C TYR A 177 1.97 -0.06 -0.31
N GLY A 178 0.65 -0.20 -0.21
CA GLY A 178 -0.24 -0.27 -1.39
C GLY A 178 -0.28 -1.62 -2.10
N LEU A 179 0.47 -2.63 -1.66
CA LEU A 179 0.47 -3.99 -2.20
C LEU A 179 -0.35 -4.94 -1.32
N VAL A 180 -1.27 -5.70 -1.93
CA VAL A 180 -2.20 -6.57 -1.18
C VAL A 180 -1.46 -7.63 -0.37
N GLN A 181 -1.86 -7.82 0.88
CA GLN A 181 -1.29 -8.84 1.76
C GLN A 181 -2.31 -9.91 2.09
N THR A 182 -3.55 -9.54 2.41
CA THR A 182 -4.61 -10.50 2.70
C THR A 182 -5.94 -9.97 2.20
N THR A 183 -6.86 -10.88 1.92
CA THR A 183 -8.25 -10.54 1.63
C THR A 183 -9.15 -11.47 2.41
N GLU A 184 -10.23 -10.92 2.97
CA GLU A 184 -11.20 -11.70 3.72
C GLU A 184 -12.63 -11.33 3.33
N ALA A 185 -13.54 -12.29 3.48
CA ALA A 185 -14.97 -12.03 3.40
C ALA A 185 -15.37 -11.11 4.56
N ARG A 186 -16.08 -10.03 4.22
CA ARG A 186 -16.62 -9.12 5.22
C ARG A 186 -18.07 -9.49 5.47
N THR A 187 -18.36 -10.05 6.64
CA THR A 187 -19.75 -10.22 7.07
C THR A 187 -20.36 -8.83 7.27
N VAL A 188 -21.27 -8.44 6.39
CA VAL A 188 -22.14 -7.30 6.65
C VAL A 188 -23.04 -7.73 7.80
N ARG A 189 -22.74 -7.33 9.05
CA ARG A 189 -23.73 -7.46 10.12
C ARG A 189 -24.94 -6.66 9.68
N GLY A 190 -26.00 -7.35 9.27
CA GLY A 190 -27.27 -6.74 8.94
C GLY A 190 -27.76 -5.97 10.16
N PHE A 191 -28.10 -4.70 9.96
CA PHE A 191 -29.09 -4.09 10.84
C PHE A 191 -30.37 -4.93 10.70
N PRO A 192 -30.99 -5.42 11.79
CA PRO A 192 -32.28 -6.06 11.67
C PRO A 192 -33.25 -5.06 11.04
N ALA A 193 -33.96 -5.50 9.99
CA ALA A 193 -35.01 -4.72 9.37
C ALA A 193 -35.97 -4.24 10.46
N SER A 194 -36.13 -2.92 10.57
CA SER A 194 -37.09 -2.31 11.48
C SER A 194 -38.48 -2.89 11.16
N PRO A 195 -39.23 -3.46 12.12
CA PRO A 195 -40.54 -3.99 11.82
C PRO A 195 -41.42 -2.86 11.31
N ALA A 196 -42.00 -3.07 10.14
CA ALA A 196 -42.91 -2.14 9.49
C ALA A 196 -43.97 -1.67 10.49
N ARG A 197 -44.01 -0.36 10.77
CA ARG A 197 -45.10 0.27 11.51
C ARG A 197 -46.39 0.02 10.72
N ALA A 198 -47.24 -0.87 11.23
CA ALA A 198 -48.60 -1.00 10.77
C ALA A 198 -49.30 0.37 10.91
N ARG A 199 -49.73 0.94 9.79
CA ARG A 199 -50.64 2.09 9.78
C ARG A 199 -51.99 1.59 10.30
N SER A 200 -52.30 1.91 11.56
CA SER A 200 -53.68 1.84 12.04
C SER A 200 -54.43 3.05 11.49
N THR A 201 -55.31 2.79 10.54
CA THR A 201 -56.30 3.75 10.04
C THR A 201 -57.37 3.93 11.12
N ARG A 202 -57.40 5.14 11.69
CA ARG A 202 -58.47 5.64 12.55
C ARG A 202 -59.70 5.92 11.68
N THR A 203 -60.82 5.26 11.98
CA THR A 203 -62.15 5.68 11.55
C THR A 203 -63.01 5.82 12.81
N ALA A 204 -63.34 7.06 13.17
CA ALA A 204 -64.39 7.41 14.12
C ALA A 204 -65.75 7.44 13.37
N PRO A 205 -66.87 7.37 14.07
CA PRO A 205 -67.44 8.59 14.67
C PRO A 205 -67.47 8.60 16.20
#